data_AF-A0A1Q5HMA6-F1
#
_entry.id   AF-A0A1Q5HMA6-F1
#
_cell.length_a   1.000
_cell.length_b   1.000
_cell.length_c   1.000
_cell.angle_alpha   90.00
_cell.angle_beta   90.00
_cell.angle_gamma   90.00
#
_symmetry.space_group_name_H-M   'P 1'
#
loop_
_entity.id
_entity.type
_entity.pdbx_description
1 polymer ?
#
loop_
_entity_poly.entity_id
_entity_poly.type
_entity_poly.pdbx_seq_one_letter_code
_entity_poly.pdbx_strand_id
1 'polypeptide(L)' 'MTGRQSDLYRRYMAADTAYRRHASGCAACTLTAPGPKCRTGAGLYESFSTLQQAYLNHLK' A
#
# COMPACT_ATOMS: atom_id res chain seq x y z
N MET A 1 -12.70 17.25 -5.70
CA MET A 1 -11.74 16.58 -4.78
C MET A 1 -11.16 17.65 -3.86
N THR A 2 -11.40 17.55 -2.56
CA THR A 2 -10.81 18.47 -1.57
C THR A 2 -9.31 18.18 -1.43
N GLY A 3 -8.50 19.17 -1.03
CA GLY A 3 -7.03 19.02 -0.92
C GLY A 3 -6.56 17.87 -0.02
N ARG A 4 -7.38 17.48 0.95
CA ARG A 4 -7.14 16.34 1.84
C ARG A 4 -7.33 14.98 1.15
N GLN A 5 -8.32 14.88 0.27
CA GLN A 5 -8.61 13.67 -0.50
C GLN A 5 -7.49 13.39 -1.51
N SER A 6 -6.97 14.44 -2.16
CA SER A 6 -5.86 14.33 -3.09
C SER A 6 -4.54 14.00 -2.39
N ASP A 7 -4.28 14.50 -1.18
CA ASP A 7 -3.12 14.11 -0.38
C ASP A 7 -3.20 12.63 0.07
N LEU A 8 -4.34 12.18 0.59
CA LEU A 8 -4.56 10.77 0.95
C LEU A 8 -4.39 9.83 -0.24
N TYR A 9 -4.97 10.18 -1.39
CA TYR A 9 -4.82 9.40 -2.62
C TYR A 9 -3.35 9.31 -3.05
N ARG A 10 -2.60 10.43 -2.99
CA ARG A 10 -1.19 10.46 -3.38
C ARG A 10 -0.32 9.58 -2.46
N ARG A 11 -0.57 9.63 -1.15
CA ARG A 11 0.12 8.77 -0.16
C ARG A 11 -0.22 7.30 -0.36
N TYR A 12 -1.49 6.98 -0.58
CA TYR A 12 -1.95 5.63 -0.92
C TYR A 12 -1.24 5.07 -2.16
N MET A 13 -1.20 5.84 -3.26
CA MET A 13 -0.52 5.43 -4.50
C MET A 13 0.99 5.28 -4.33
N ALA A 14 1.63 6.12 -3.50
CA ALA A 14 3.05 5.99 -3.19
C ALA A 14 3.36 4.69 -2.42
N ALA A 15 2.50 4.31 -1.47
CA ALA A 15 2.63 3.06 -0.72
C ALA A 15 2.43 1.83 -1.62
N ASP A 16 1.44 1.84 -2.51
CA ASP A 16 1.25 0.78 -3.53
C ASP A 16 2.49 0.63 -4.42
N THR A 17 3.03 1.75 -4.90
CA THR A 17 4.23 1.75 -5.74
C THR A 17 5.44 1.17 -5.00
N ALA A 18 5.65 1.55 -3.74
CA ALA A 18 6.74 1.03 -2.92
C ALA A 18 6.60 -0.48 -2.68
N TYR A 19 5.38 -0.94 -2.36
CA TYR A 19 5.07 -2.35 -2.19
C TYR A 19 5.34 -3.16 -3.47
N ARG A 20 4.84 -2.71 -4.63
CA ARG A 20 5.06 -3.37 -5.92
C ARG A 20 6.52 -3.40 -6.33
N ARG A 21 7.25 -2.29 -6.13
CA ARG A 21 8.70 -2.24 -6.39
C ARG A 21 9.44 -3.28 -5.54
N HIS A 22 9.15 -3.34 -4.25
CA HIS A 22 9.75 -4.34 -3.37
C HIS A 22 9.41 -5.76 -3.82
N ALA A 23 8.14 -6.04 -4.11
CA ALA A 23 7.71 -7.36 -4.52
C ALA A 23 8.34 -7.81 -5.85
N SER A 24 8.59 -6.88 -6.78
CA SER A 24 9.26 -7.19 -8.05
C SER A 24 10.72 -7.64 -7.89
N GLY A 25 11.40 -7.17 -6.83
CA GLY A 25 12.80 -7.52 -6.53
C GLY A 25 12.97 -8.57 -5.45
N CYS A 26 11.90 -9.00 -4.78
CA CYS A 26 11.99 -9.88 -3.63
C CYS A 26 11.43 -11.27 -3.97
N ALA A 27 12.31 -12.27 -4.11
CA ALA A 27 11.93 -13.66 -4.36
C ALA A 27 11.06 -14.28 -3.25
N ALA A 28 11.11 -13.72 -2.03
CA ALA A 28 10.30 -14.15 -0.90
C ALA A 28 8.94 -13.44 -0.79
N CYS A 29 8.71 -12.38 -1.59
CA CYS A 29 7.43 -11.71 -1.63
C CYS A 29 6.54 -12.36 -2.69
N THR A 30 5.43 -12.95 -2.24
CA THR A 30 4.31 -13.26 -3.11
C THR A 30 3.33 -12.09 -3.08
N LEU A 31 3.02 -11.52 -4.26
CA LEU A 31 1.95 -10.53 -4.41
C LEU A 31 0.55 -11.12 -4.15
N THR A 32 0.45 -12.44 -4.05
CA THR A 32 -0.76 -13.19 -3.77
C THR A 32 -0.93 -13.49 -2.27
N ALA A 33 -2.18 -13.56 -1.83
CA ALA A 33 -2.58 -13.85 -0.46
C ALA A 33 -1.94 -15.16 0.07
N PRO A 34 -1.61 -15.26 1.38
CA PRO A 34 -2.05 -14.39 2.49
C PRO A 34 -1.18 -13.15 2.77
N GLY A 35 -0.35 -12.72 1.82
CA GLY A 35 0.49 -11.53 1.93
C GLY A 35 1.98 -11.87 1.83
N PRO A 36 2.85 -10.86 1.68
CA PRO A 36 4.28 -11.06 1.53
C PRO A 36 4.89 -11.69 2.79
N LYS A 37 5.64 -12.79 2.63
CA LYS A 37 6.35 -13.44 3.75
C LYS A 37 7.59 -12.68 4.23
N CYS A 38 8.03 -11.68 3.46
CA CYS A 38 9.14 -10.80 3.80
C CYS A 38 8.68 -9.75 4.83
N ARG A 39 9.45 -9.54 5.91
CA ARG A 39 9.14 -8.49 6.92
C ARG A 39 9.02 -7.10 6.29
N THR A 40 9.89 -6.78 5.34
CA THR A 40 9.85 -5.50 4.60
C THR A 40 8.58 -5.40 3.76
N GLY A 41 8.24 -6.47 3.02
CA GLY A 41 7.00 -6.53 2.25
C GLY A 41 5.76 -6.41 3.14
N ALA A 42 5.75 -7.03 4.32
CA ALA A 42 4.65 -6.98 5.27
C ALA A 42 4.40 -5.55 5.78
N GLY A 43 5.47 -4.83 6.17
CA GLY A 43 5.34 -3.42 6.59
C GLY A 43 4.88 -2.49 5.46
N LEU A 44 5.32 -2.74 4.22
CA LEU A 44 4.85 -2.00 3.04
C LEU A 44 3.37 -2.29 2.74
N TYR A 45 2.96 -3.55 2.85
CA TYR A 45 1.56 -3.96 2.66
C TYR A 45 0.64 -3.39 3.74
N GLU A 46 1.07 -3.40 5.00
CA GLU A 46 0.33 -2.79 6.12
C GLU A 46 0.14 -1.29 5.89
N SER A 47 1.23 -0.57 5.56
CA SER A 47 1.17 0.86 5.25
C SER A 47 0.21 1.17 4.09
N PHE A 48 0.27 0.37 3.02
CA PHE A 48 -0.66 0.45 1.89
C PHE A 48 -2.11 0.23 2.33
N SER A 49 -2.37 -0.83 3.10
CA SER A 49 -3.71 -1.20 3.56
C SER A 49 -4.33 -0.12 4.46
N THR A 50 -3.54 0.43 5.40
CA THR A 50 -3.99 1.53 6.26
C THR A 50 -4.36 2.77 5.44
N LEU A 51 -3.54 3.14 4.44
CA LEU A 51 -3.82 4.29 3.58
C LEU A 51 -5.02 4.06 2.65
N GLN A 52 -5.18 2.84 2.14
CA GLN A 52 -6.35 2.44 1.36
C GLN A 52 -7.62 2.61 2.18
N GLN A 53 -7.64 2.06 3.41
CA GLN A 53 -8.78 2.18 4.30
C GLN A 53 -9.08 3.64 4.64
N ALA A 54 -8.06 4.46 4.93
CA ALA A 54 -8.24 5.89 5.19
C ALA A 54 -8.82 6.65 4.00
N TYR A 55 -8.38 6.34 2.78
CA TYR A 55 -8.91 6.93 1.55
C TYR A 55 -10.36 6.50 1.29
N LEU A 56 -10.66 5.19 1.41
CA LEU A 56 -12.02 4.66 1.24
C LEU A 56 -12.99 5.21 2.28
N ASN A 57 -12.54 5.39 3.52
CA ASN A 57 -13.36 6.00 4.59
C ASN A 57 -13.61 7.48 4.35
N HIS A 58 -12.69 8.20 3.69
CA HIS A 58 -12.90 9.59 3.27
C HIS A 58 -13.85 9.71 2.06
N LEU A 59 -14.03 8.64 1.28
CA LEU A 59 -14.94 8.63 0.12
C LEU A 59 -16.41 8.35 0.49
N LYS A 60 -16.68 7.88 1.71
CA LYS A 60 -18.03 7.67 2.25
C LYS A 60 -18.59 8.97 2.81
#